data_AF-A0A965VCF9-F1
#
_entry.id   AF-A0A965VCF9-F1
#
_cell.length_a   1.000
_cell.length_b   1.000
_cell.length_c   1.000
_cell.angle_alpha   90.00
_cell.angle_beta   90.00
_cell.angle_gamma   90.00
#
_symmetry.space_group_name_H-M   'P 1'
#
loop_
_entity.id
_entity.type
_entity.pdbx_description
1 polymer ?
#
loop_
_entity_poly.entity_id
_entity_poly.type
_entity_poly.pdbx_seq_one_letter_code
_entity_poly.pdbx_strand_id
1 'polypeptide(L)'
;MDVFEQLADVTVPPVPAPPTFTAGVRRKLYPRLLALHVVEFALGATVWAAGWFCLALFAALRYTVTGSWPRSRGQEETRGDAH
;
A
#
# COMPACT_ATOMS: atom_id res chain seq x y z
N MET A 1 -30.57 -15.70 37.44
CA MET A 1 -29.11 -15.88 37.54
C MET A 1 -28.51 -15.29 36.30
N ASP A 2 -27.87 -14.13 36.45
CA ASP A 2 -27.31 -13.36 35.33
C ASP A 2 -25.99 -14.00 34.89
N VAL A 3 -25.84 -14.25 33.59
CA VAL A 3 -24.69 -14.98 33.03
C VAL A 3 -23.40 -14.20 33.26
N PHE A 4 -23.49 -12.88 33.38
CA PHE A 4 -22.37 -11.99 33.67
C PHE A 4 -21.86 -12.11 35.11
N GLU A 5 -22.74 -12.33 36.10
CA GLU A 5 -22.31 -12.62 37.48
C GLU A 5 -21.54 -13.94 37.57
N GLN A 6 -21.94 -14.95 36.80
CA GLN A 6 -21.26 -16.24 36.77
C GLN A 6 -19.89 -16.18 36.08
N LEU A 7 -19.70 -15.28 35.11
CA LEU A 7 -18.41 -15.02 34.45
C LEU A 7 -17.47 -14.19 35.31
N ALA A 8 -18.00 -13.30 36.14
CA ALA A 8 -17.20 -12.46 37.05
C ALA A 8 -16.58 -13.27 38.20
N ASP A 9 -17.22 -14.37 38.61
CA ASP A 9 -16.77 -15.22 39.73
C ASP A 9 -15.81 -16.35 39.30
N VAL A 10 -15.47 -16.43 38.00
CA VAL A 10 -14.47 -17.38 37.50
C VAL A 10 -13.08 -16.89 37.85
N THR A 11 -12.38 -17.64 38.71
CA THR A 11 -10.99 -17.38 39.07
C THR A 11 -10.09 -17.56 37.84
N VAL A 12 -9.78 -16.46 37.15
CA VAL A 12 -8.89 -16.48 35.98
C VAL A 12 -7.46 -16.74 36.44
N PRO A 13 -6.78 -17.78 35.92
CA PRO A 13 -5.38 -18.03 36.27
C PRO A 13 -4.50 -16.84 35.84
N PRO A 14 -3.39 -16.57 36.55
CA PRO A 14 -2.54 -15.43 36.24
C PRO A 14 -2.04 -15.52 34.79
N VAL A 15 -2.37 -14.51 33.98
CA VAL A 15 -1.91 -14.41 32.60
C VAL A 15 -0.38 -14.31 32.63
N PRO A 16 0.35 -15.22 31.94
CA PRO A 16 1.80 -15.15 31.91
C PRO A 16 2.22 -13.81 31.32
N ALA A 17 3.18 -13.14 31.97
CA ALA A 17 3.71 -11.86 31.51
C ALA A 17 4.12 -11.97 30.04
N PRO A 18 3.69 -11.03 29.18
CA PRO A 18 3.98 -11.11 27.76
C PRO A 18 5.51 -11.13 27.56
N PRO A 19 6.06 -12.08 26.77
CA PRO A 19 7.48 -12.07 26.45
C PRO A 19 7.82 -10.73 25.79
N THR A 20 8.96 -10.15 26.16
CA THR A 20 9.42 -8.84 25.67
C THR A 20 9.35 -8.78 24.15
N PHE A 21 8.38 -7.99 23.66
CA PHE A 21 8.00 -7.88 22.25
C PHE A 21 9.19 -7.54 21.33
N THR A 22 10.19 -6.87 21.88
CA THR A 22 11.43 -6.43 21.22
C THR A 22 12.36 -7.57 20.80
N ALA A 23 12.41 -8.69 21.53
CA ALA A 23 13.31 -9.80 21.21
C ALA A 23 12.78 -10.66 20.04
N GLY A 24 11.46 -10.79 19.91
CA GLY A 24 10.81 -11.56 18.85
C GLY A 24 10.86 -10.89 17.48
N VAL A 25 10.69 -9.56 17.43
CA VAL A 25 10.69 -8.80 16.16
C VAL A 25 12.05 -8.85 15.47
N ARG A 26 13.15 -8.69 16.22
CA ARG A 26 14.52 -8.76 15.68
C ARG A 26 14.90 -10.14 15.13
N ARG A 27 14.36 -11.22 15.70
CA ARG A 27 14.64 -12.59 15.26
C ARG A 27 13.78 -13.00 14.06
N LYS A 28 12.64 -12.34 13.84
CA LYS A 28 11.67 -12.65 12.77
C LYS A 28 11.86 -11.79 11.52
N LEU A 29 12.46 -10.61 11.65
CA LEU A 29 12.86 -9.80 10.51
C LEU A 29 14.18 -10.35 9.95
N TYR A 30 14.10 -11.28 9.00
CA TYR A 30 15.28 -11.70 8.24
C TYR A 30 15.71 -10.53 7.34
N PRO A 31 16.78 -9.79 7.68
CA PRO A 31 17.14 -8.55 6.97
C PRO A 31 17.42 -8.79 5.49
N ARG A 32 17.85 -10.01 5.14
CA ARG A 32 18.05 -10.46 3.76
C ARG A 32 16.74 -10.60 2.98
N LEU A 33 15.67 -11.06 3.63
CA LEU A 33 14.37 -11.24 3.00
C LEU A 33 13.70 -9.89 2.72
N LEU A 34 13.83 -8.95 3.65
CA LEU A 34 13.40 -7.57 3.49
C LEU A 34 14.19 -6.87 2.37
N ALA A 35 15.52 -7.02 2.37
CA ALA A 35 16.35 -6.46 1.31
C ALA A 35 15.96 -6.99 -0.09
N LEU A 36 15.66 -8.29 -0.20
CA LEU A 36 15.19 -8.89 -1.45
C LEU A 36 13.85 -8.28 -1.91
N HIS A 37 12.89 -8.12 -1.01
CA HIS A 37 11.59 -7.49 -1.32
C HIS A 37 11.75 -6.02 -1.75
N VAL A 38 12.63 -5.26 -1.10
CA VAL A 38 12.89 -3.86 -1.47
C VAL A 38 13.51 -3.79 -2.86
N VAL A 39 14.44 -4.69 -3.19
CA VAL A 39 15.05 -4.73 -4.53
C VAL A 39 14.02 -5.11 -5.59
N GLU A 40 13.20 -6.13 -5.34
CA GLU A 40 12.14 -6.54 -6.26
C GLU A 40 11.11 -5.43 -6.49
N PHE A 41 10.66 -4.76 -5.41
CA PHE A 41 9.79 -3.61 -5.50
C PHE A 41 10.44 -2.46 -6.27
N ALA A 42 11.70 -2.14 -5.99
CA ALA A 42 12.42 -1.06 -6.67
C ALA A 42 12.55 -1.33 -8.17
N LEU A 43 12.87 -2.57 -8.56
CA LEU A 43 12.95 -2.96 -9.96
C LEU A 43 11.58 -2.87 -10.64
N GLY A 44 10.52 -3.40 -10.01
CA GLY A 44 9.16 -3.32 -10.54
C GLY A 44 8.67 -1.86 -10.69
N ALA A 45 8.89 -1.04 -9.66
CA ALA A 45 8.55 0.38 -9.67
C ALA A 45 9.32 1.15 -10.74
N THR A 46 10.60 0.82 -10.97
CA THR A 46 11.43 1.47 -12.00
C THR A 46 10.90 1.19 -13.40
N VAL A 47 10.51 -0.07 -13.69
CA VAL A 47 9.92 -0.43 -14.99
C VAL A 47 8.60 0.31 -15.20
N TRP A 48 7.76 0.38 -14.17
CA TRP A 48 6.49 1.11 -14.24
C TRP A 48 6.71 2.61 -14.46
N ALA A 49 7.62 3.21 -13.69
CA ALA A 49 7.98 4.63 -13.80
C ALA A 49 8.55 4.96 -15.18
N ALA A 50 9.40 4.09 -15.75
CA ALA A 50 9.91 4.23 -17.10
C ALA A 50 8.78 4.22 -18.15
N GLY A 51 7.78 3.35 -17.98
CA GLY A 51 6.58 3.32 -18.82
C GLY A 51 5.83 4.65 -18.82
N TRP A 52 5.56 5.22 -17.64
CA TRP A 52 4.90 6.52 -17.51
C TRP A 52 5.75 7.67 -18.05
N PHE A 53 7.06 7.64 -17.83
CA PHE A 53 7.97 8.62 -18.38
C PHE A 53 7.95 8.61 -19.91
N CYS A 54 8.01 7.43 -20.53
CA CYS A 54 7.89 7.28 -21.99
C CYS A 54 6.54 7.79 -22.52
N LEU A 55 5.44 7.50 -21.83
CA LEU A 55 4.12 7.99 -22.19
C LEU A 55 4.05 9.52 -22.12
N ALA A 56 4.56 10.11 -21.03
CA ALA A 56 4.63 11.56 -20.85
C ALA A 56 5.52 12.23 -21.91
N LEU A 57 6.67 11.62 -22.23
CA LEU A 57 7.58 12.09 -23.26
C LEU A 57 6.93 12.06 -24.64
N PHE A 58 6.20 10.99 -24.97
CA PHE A 58 5.47 10.90 -26.24
C PHE A 58 4.35 11.94 -26.33
N ALA A 59 3.61 12.16 -25.24
CA ALA A 59 2.61 13.22 -25.17
C ALA A 59 3.22 14.61 -25.36
N ALA A 60 4.38 14.87 -24.74
CA ALA A 60 5.13 16.11 -24.92
C ALA A 60 5.61 16.28 -26.36
N LEU A 61 6.16 15.24 -26.98
CA LEU A 61 6.59 15.27 -28.38
C LEU A 61 5.41 15.56 -29.33
N ARG A 62 4.28 14.88 -29.10
CA ARG A 62 3.04 15.13 -29.84
C ARG A 62 2.58 16.59 -29.67
N TYR A 63 2.67 17.13 -28.46
CA TYR A 63 2.36 18.54 -28.20
C TYR A 63 3.30 19.47 -28.98
N THR A 64 4.61 19.21 -29.00
CA THR A 64 5.56 20.02 -29.78
C THR A 64 5.25 20.01 -31.28
N VAL A 65 4.84 18.87 -31.83
CA VAL A 65 4.54 18.76 -33.27
C VAL A 65 3.15 19.31 -33.63
N THR A 66 2.14 19.07 -32.79
CA THR A 66 0.74 19.40 -33.12
C THR A 66 0.21 20.64 -32.42
N GLY A 67 0.96 21.21 -31.47
CA GLY A 67 0.55 22.34 -30.63
C GLY A 67 -0.63 22.05 -29.70
N SER A 68 -1.09 20.78 -29.62
CA SER A 68 -2.32 20.41 -28.91
C SER A 68 -2.06 19.28 -27.93
N TRP A 69 -2.59 19.41 -26.72
CA TRP A 69 -2.50 18.36 -25.71
C TRP A 69 -3.52 17.26 -26.03
N PRO A 70 -3.16 15.97 -25.93
CA PRO A 70 -4.15 14.90 -26.06
C PRO A 70 -5.21 15.03 -24.95
N ARG A 71 -6.47 15.26 -25.34
CA ARG A 71 -7.59 15.29 -24.39
C ARG A 71 -7.72 13.91 -23.74
N SER A 72 -7.64 13.88 -22.40
CA SER A 72 -7.95 12.68 -21.62
C SER A 72 -9.45 12.43 -21.69
N ARG A 73 -9.86 11.28 -22.22
CA ARG A 73 -11.27 10.87 -22.34
C ARG A 73 -11.93 10.50 -20.99
N GLY A 74 -11.23 10.60 -19.87
CA GLY A 74 -11.72 10.13 -18.56
C GLY A 74 -12.37 11.18 -17.66
N GLN A 75 -12.52 12.44 -18.09
CA GLN A 75 -13.00 13.53 -17.22
C GLN A 75 -14.38 14.09 -17.60
N GLU A 76 -15.00 13.62 -18.69
CA GLU A 76 -16.34 14.07 -19.09
C GLU A 76 -17.47 13.31 -18.39
N GLU A 77 -17.24 12.07 -17.95
CA GLU A 77 -18.31 11.22 -17.40
C GLU A 77 -18.69 11.58 -15.96
N THR A 78 -17.80 12.21 -15.17
CA THR A 78 -18.10 12.66 -13.80
C THR A 78 -18.72 14.07 -13.71
N ARG A 79 -18.81 14.80 -14.83
CA ARG A 79 -19.43 16.14 -14.86
C ARG A 79 -20.86 16.13 -15.44
N GLY A 80 -21.28 15.03 -16.07
CA GLY A 80 -22.63 14.86 -16.62
C GLY A 80 -23.71 14.54 -15.58
N ASP A 81 -23.34 13.95 -14.44
CA ASP A 81 -24.29 13.48 -13.43
C ASP A 81 -24.57 14.50 -12.29
N ALA A 82 -24.13 15.76 -12.46
CA ALA A 82 -24.25 16.80 -11.44
C ALA A 82 -25.21 17.95 -11.81
N HIS A 83 -26.12 17.74 -12.78
CA HIS A 83 -27.12 18.74 -13.17
C HIS A 83 -28.52 18.15 -13.33
#